data_AF-A0A131XVH3-F1
#
_entry.id   AF-A0A131XVH3-F1
#
_cell.length_a   1.000
_cell.length_b   1.000
_cell.length_c   1.000
_cell.angle_alpha   90.00
_cell.angle_beta   90.00
_cell.angle_gamma   90.00
#
_symmetry.space_group_name_H-M   'P 1'
#
loop_
_entity.id
_entity.type
_entity.pdbx_description
1 polymer ?
#
loop_
_entity_poly.entity_id
_entity_poly.type
_entity_poly.pdbx_seq_one_letter_code
_entity_poly.pdbx_strand_id
1 'polypeptide(L)'
;MAITKIDHTSAFHYTLETFTEKRQTAWCFEPYTGGPVDGPSAGPAPGPWEVPVPVPTAFQCQSSAVEVPHTASVKTCHTCGGVGRKRCASCSGNGYEQCNYCQGDGQKRSLSGDNDRCFQCHGMGRKRCWKCNGDGVAPCRACSGTGQIKCYIKLTVVWSNRVDDHVVEHSFVPDDQIKFVSGQLVFEEQNSRIWPINHFPDTTVNMASVQLVQKHASAFKSEKILMQRQRVRVIPVSTVYYEWRSHVGTFSVFGHERKAYAPDYPQTCCCGCSIL
;
A
#
# COMPACT_ATOMS: atom_id res chain seq x y z
N MET A 1 -25.96 -14.56 39.26
CA MET A 1 -25.95 -13.16 38.79
C MET A 1 -27.40 -12.80 38.59
N ALA A 2 -27.86 -11.70 39.18
CA ALA A 2 -29.22 -11.21 39.01
C ALA A 2 -29.16 -9.96 38.12
N ILE A 3 -29.90 -9.95 37.01
CA ILE A 3 -30.03 -8.77 36.16
C ILE A 3 -31.05 -7.85 36.83
N THR A 4 -30.66 -6.60 37.09
CA THR A 4 -31.50 -5.62 37.78
C THR A 4 -32.17 -4.65 36.80
N LYS A 5 -31.52 -4.34 35.68
CA LYS A 5 -32.04 -3.44 34.64
C LYS A 5 -31.36 -3.71 33.30
N ILE A 6 -32.07 -3.48 32.19
CA ILE A 6 -31.49 -3.44 30.84
C ILE A 6 -31.94 -2.13 30.19
N ASP A 7 -30.98 -1.31 29.77
CA ASP A 7 -31.22 -0.11 28.98
C ASP A 7 -30.87 -0.37 27.52
N HIS A 8 -31.79 -0.08 26.62
CA HIS A 8 -31.58 -0.20 25.18
C HIS A 8 -31.32 1.19 24.59
N THR A 9 -30.16 1.36 23.97
CA THR A 9 -29.75 2.58 23.27
C THR A 9 -29.31 2.24 21.85
N SER A 10 -29.08 3.27 21.05
CA SER A 10 -28.57 3.13 19.69
C SER A 10 -27.34 4.00 19.53
N ALA A 11 -26.25 3.40 19.08
CA ALA A 11 -25.12 4.14 18.57
C ALA A 11 -25.34 4.48 17.10
N PHE A 12 -24.78 5.59 16.65
CA PHE A 12 -24.68 5.92 15.24
C PHE A 12 -23.22 5.98 14.81
N HIS A 13 -22.90 5.33 13.70
CA HIS A 13 -21.60 5.46 13.07
C HIS A 13 -21.79 6.11 11.70
N TYR A 14 -21.42 7.37 11.62
CA TYR A 14 -21.39 8.15 10.39
C TYR A 14 -20.02 7.99 9.72
N THR A 15 -20.00 7.67 8.43
CA THR A 15 -18.77 7.58 7.63
C THR A 15 -18.86 8.45 6.40
N LEU A 16 -17.82 9.23 6.13
CA LEU A 16 -17.62 9.97 4.89
C LEU A 16 -16.44 9.38 4.11
N GLU A 17 -16.73 8.85 2.93
CA GLU A 17 -15.76 8.39 1.97
C GLU A 17 -15.62 9.41 0.83
N THR A 18 -14.39 9.75 0.46
CA THR A 18 -14.07 10.64 -0.66
C THR A 18 -13.04 10.00 -1.53
N PHE A 19 -13.48 9.63 -2.73
CA PHE A 19 -12.67 8.96 -3.73
C PHE A 19 -11.96 10.01 -4.59
N THR A 20 -10.63 10.01 -4.52
CA THR A 20 -9.79 10.99 -5.20
C THR A 20 -8.87 10.35 -6.23
N GLU A 21 -8.47 11.14 -7.22
CA GLU A 21 -7.48 10.81 -8.22
C GLU A 21 -6.33 11.81 -8.19
N LYS A 22 -5.10 11.29 -8.15
CA LYS A 22 -3.88 12.09 -8.23
C LYS A 22 -3.03 11.61 -9.41
N ARG A 23 -2.56 12.55 -10.22
CA ARG A 23 -1.69 12.27 -11.37
C ARG A 23 -0.31 12.89 -11.17
N GLN A 24 0.73 12.14 -11.51
CA GLN A 24 2.12 12.60 -11.48
C GLN A 24 2.90 12.08 -12.69
N THR A 25 3.77 12.91 -13.24
CA THR A 25 4.62 12.56 -14.38
C THR A 25 6.08 12.53 -13.99
N ALA A 26 6.82 11.55 -14.52
CA ALA A 26 8.28 11.49 -14.38
C ALA A 26 8.92 10.95 -15.65
N TRP A 27 10.14 11.38 -15.96
CA TRP A 27 10.94 10.76 -17.01
C TRP A 27 11.33 9.34 -16.61
N CYS A 28 11.16 8.40 -17.54
CA CYS A 28 11.54 7.00 -17.38
C CYS A 28 12.31 6.52 -18.61
N PHE A 29 13.00 5.40 -18.47
CA PHE A 29 13.69 4.75 -19.57
C PHE A 29 13.64 3.23 -19.43
N GLU A 30 13.68 2.54 -20.56
CA GLU A 30 13.78 1.08 -20.65
C GLU A 30 14.73 0.67 -21.79
N PRO A 31 15.29 -0.56 -21.76
CA PRO A 31 16.05 -1.10 -22.87
C PRO A 31 15.27 -1.02 -24.18
N TYR A 32 15.88 -0.45 -25.22
CA TYR A 32 15.26 -0.44 -26.54
C TYR A 32 15.67 -1.71 -27.29
N THR A 33 14.68 -2.54 -27.64
CA THR A 33 14.84 -3.83 -28.32
C THR A 33 14.49 -3.79 -29.81
N GLY A 34 14.26 -2.60 -30.37
CA GLY A 34 13.80 -2.41 -31.75
C GLY A 34 12.29 -2.11 -31.83
N GLY A 35 11.83 -1.75 -33.03
CA GLY A 35 10.42 -1.43 -33.32
C GLY A 35 10.11 0.08 -33.36
N PRO A 36 8.93 0.47 -33.84
CA PRO A 36 8.54 1.87 -33.89
C PRO A 36 8.39 2.45 -32.47
N VAL A 37 8.73 3.73 -32.32
CA VAL A 37 8.51 4.50 -31.08
C VAL A 37 7.54 5.64 -31.33
N ASP A 38 6.62 5.84 -30.40
CA ASP A 38 5.65 6.94 -30.45
C ASP A 38 6.29 8.23 -29.90
N GLY A 39 7.00 8.93 -30.78
CA GLY A 39 7.70 10.17 -30.43
C GLY A 39 6.99 11.44 -30.88
N PRO A 40 7.61 12.61 -30.67
CA PRO A 40 7.02 13.92 -30.98
C PRO A 40 6.66 14.15 -32.46
N SER A 41 7.16 13.30 -33.37
CA SER A 41 6.80 13.32 -34.79
C SER A 41 5.38 12.83 -35.07
N ALA A 42 4.79 12.06 -34.16
CA ALA A 42 3.42 11.54 -34.30
C ALA A 42 2.34 12.52 -33.80
N GLY A 43 2.73 13.56 -33.05
CA GLY A 43 1.81 14.58 -32.55
C GLY A 43 2.36 15.33 -31.32
N PRO A 44 1.65 16.38 -30.85
CA PRO A 44 1.98 17.03 -29.60
C PRO A 44 1.67 16.11 -28.41
N ALA A 45 2.52 16.12 -27.38
CA ALA A 45 2.28 15.35 -26.17
C ALA A 45 1.08 15.93 -25.38
N PRO A 46 0.10 15.10 -24.98
CA PRO A 46 -1.07 15.56 -24.22
C PRO A 46 -0.69 15.95 -22.79
N GLY A 47 -1.51 16.79 -22.17
CA GLY A 47 -1.41 17.12 -20.75
C GLY A 47 -1.71 15.89 -19.86
N PRO A 48 -1.22 15.86 -18.60
CA PRO A 48 -1.39 14.70 -17.71
C PRO A 48 -2.84 14.26 -17.50
N TRP A 49 -3.82 15.18 -17.57
CA TRP A 49 -5.25 14.90 -17.41
C TRP A 49 -5.97 14.52 -18.71
N GLU A 50 -5.34 14.74 -19.86
CA GLU A 50 -5.88 14.39 -21.19
C GLU A 50 -5.56 12.94 -21.56
N VAL A 51 -4.55 12.33 -20.92
CA VAL A 51 -4.22 10.92 -21.10
C VAL A 51 -5.36 10.04 -20.57
N PRO A 52 -5.99 9.19 -21.40
CA PRO A 52 -7.05 8.31 -20.94
C PRO A 52 -6.44 7.19 -20.09
N VAL A 53 -6.94 7.03 -18.87
CA VAL A 53 -6.58 5.93 -17.98
C VAL A 53 -7.87 5.34 -17.41
N PRO A 54 -8.09 4.01 -17.51
CA PRO A 54 -9.30 3.39 -16.98
C PRO A 54 -9.46 3.69 -15.49
N VAL A 55 -10.60 4.28 -15.12
CA VAL A 55 -10.94 4.55 -13.73
C VAL A 55 -11.36 3.24 -13.07
N PRO A 56 -10.79 2.89 -11.90
CA PRO A 56 -11.12 1.65 -11.22
C PRO A 56 -12.49 1.74 -10.53
N THR A 57 -12.91 0.62 -9.93
CA THR A 57 -14.13 0.57 -9.11
C THR A 57 -14.07 1.65 -8.02
N ALA A 58 -15.15 2.42 -7.90
CA ALA A 58 -15.20 3.51 -6.94
C ALA A 58 -14.95 3.05 -5.49
N PHE A 59 -14.32 3.92 -4.71
CA PHE A 59 -13.98 3.68 -3.29
C PHE A 59 -12.97 2.55 -3.05
N GLN A 60 -12.26 2.10 -4.09
CA GLN A 60 -11.14 1.16 -3.97
C GLN A 60 -9.81 1.86 -4.27
N CYS A 61 -8.84 1.74 -3.36
CA CYS A 61 -7.50 2.27 -3.57
C CYS A 61 -6.78 1.47 -4.66
N GLN A 62 -6.27 2.15 -5.69
CA GLN A 62 -5.54 1.53 -6.78
C GLN A 62 -4.52 2.50 -7.37
N SER A 63 -3.49 1.97 -8.03
CA SER A 63 -2.59 2.77 -8.85
C SER A 63 -2.41 2.15 -10.24
N SER A 64 -2.12 2.98 -11.22
CA SER A 64 -1.79 2.58 -12.58
C SER A 64 -0.66 3.45 -13.10
N ALA A 65 0.13 2.92 -14.02
CA ALA A 65 1.12 3.70 -14.71
C ALA A 65 1.12 3.42 -16.20
N VAL A 66 1.12 4.49 -16.98
CA VAL A 66 1.08 4.45 -18.45
C VAL A 66 2.14 5.37 -19.02
N GLU A 67 2.58 5.07 -20.23
CA GLU A 67 3.42 5.98 -21.01
C GLU A 67 2.56 7.12 -21.57
N VAL A 68 3.08 8.35 -21.51
CA VAL A 68 2.41 9.52 -22.11
C VAL A 68 2.62 9.47 -23.63
N PRO A 69 1.55 9.51 -24.44
CA PRO A 69 1.65 9.49 -25.90
C PRO A 69 2.58 10.56 -26.47
N HIS A 70 3.24 10.23 -27.57
CA HIS A 70 4.13 11.11 -28.33
C HIS A 70 5.36 11.65 -27.54
N THR A 71 5.72 11.03 -26.43
CA THR A 71 6.89 11.44 -25.61
C THR A 71 8.10 10.52 -25.76
N ALA A 72 7.96 9.40 -26.47
CA ALA A 72 9.02 8.42 -26.58
C ALA A 72 10.16 8.91 -27.49
N SER A 73 11.39 8.54 -27.14
CA SER A 73 12.56 8.79 -27.97
C SER A 73 13.62 7.72 -27.72
N VAL A 74 14.26 7.24 -28.79
CA VAL A 74 15.41 6.36 -28.67
C VAL A 74 16.64 7.23 -28.44
N LYS A 75 17.38 6.93 -27.36
CA LYS A 75 18.61 7.61 -26.99
C LYS A 75 19.73 6.61 -26.80
N THR A 76 20.96 7.08 -27.00
CA THR A 76 22.15 6.34 -26.60
C THR A 76 22.08 6.07 -25.10
N CYS A 77 22.37 4.83 -24.69
CA CYS A 77 22.33 4.44 -23.29
C CYS A 77 23.30 5.31 -22.48
N HIS A 78 22.76 6.16 -21.60
CA HIS A 78 23.55 7.04 -20.72
C HIS A 78 24.48 6.26 -19.78
N THR A 79 24.12 5.01 -19.48
CA THR A 79 24.93 4.16 -18.60
C THR A 79 26.19 3.68 -19.31
N CYS A 80 26.11 3.05 -20.50
CA CYS A 80 27.27 2.48 -21.19
C CYS A 80 27.81 3.31 -22.36
N GLY A 81 27.25 4.50 -22.62
CA GLY A 81 27.66 5.35 -23.73
C GLY A 81 27.42 4.74 -25.11
N GLY A 82 26.46 3.81 -25.25
CA GLY A 82 26.17 3.14 -26.51
C GLY A 82 26.88 1.80 -26.72
N VAL A 83 27.86 1.45 -25.89
CA VAL A 83 28.68 0.24 -26.06
C VAL A 83 27.89 -1.07 -25.84
N GLY A 84 26.78 -1.01 -25.11
CA GLY A 84 25.99 -2.21 -24.76
C GLY A 84 26.64 -3.11 -23.70
N ARG A 85 27.93 -2.96 -23.42
CA ARG A 85 28.67 -3.71 -22.39
C ARG A 85 29.35 -2.79 -21.38
N LYS A 86 29.61 -3.30 -20.19
CA LYS A 86 30.41 -2.65 -19.15
C LYS A 86 31.41 -3.61 -18.55
N ARG A 87 32.50 -3.06 -17.99
CA ARG A 87 33.42 -3.82 -17.14
C ARG A 87 32.62 -4.60 -16.09
N CYS A 88 32.87 -5.90 -15.98
CA CYS A 88 32.21 -6.73 -15.00
C CYS A 88 32.62 -6.26 -13.60
N ALA A 89 31.65 -5.79 -12.82
CA ALA A 89 31.90 -5.29 -11.46
C ALA A 89 32.32 -6.40 -10.49
N SER A 90 31.92 -7.65 -10.74
CA SER A 90 32.24 -8.78 -9.86
C SER A 90 33.71 -9.20 -9.93
N CYS A 91 34.32 -9.15 -11.12
CA CYS A 91 35.73 -9.49 -11.31
C CYS A 91 36.62 -8.28 -11.65
N SER A 92 36.09 -7.05 -11.53
CA SER A 92 36.77 -5.80 -11.89
C SER A 92 37.40 -5.78 -13.28
N GLY A 93 36.82 -6.50 -14.25
CA GLY A 93 37.37 -6.60 -15.60
C GLY A 93 38.32 -7.77 -15.86
N ASN A 94 38.73 -8.51 -14.83
CA ASN A 94 39.75 -9.54 -14.98
C ASN A 94 39.26 -10.83 -15.64
N GLY A 95 37.95 -11.06 -15.73
CA GLY A 95 37.36 -12.31 -16.20
C GLY A 95 37.46 -13.47 -15.20
N TYR A 96 38.27 -13.32 -14.15
CA TYR A 96 38.49 -14.33 -13.13
C TYR A 96 38.36 -13.70 -11.73
N GLU A 97 37.92 -14.52 -10.79
CA GLU A 97 37.87 -14.21 -9.37
C GLU A 97 38.86 -15.12 -8.64
N GLN A 98 39.47 -14.61 -7.56
CA GLN A 98 40.37 -15.40 -6.73
C GLN A 98 39.62 -16.64 -6.22
N CYS A 99 40.26 -17.80 -6.26
CA CYS A 99 39.64 -19.01 -5.73
C CYS A 99 39.57 -18.90 -4.21
N ASN A 100 38.38 -18.67 -3.66
CA ASN A 100 38.18 -18.56 -2.21
C ASN A 100 38.65 -19.79 -1.43
N TYR A 101 38.65 -20.97 -2.07
CA TYR A 101 39.10 -22.20 -1.44
C TYR A 101 40.60 -22.18 -1.17
N CYS A 102 41.43 -21.89 -2.18
CA CYS A 102 42.89 -21.83 -2.04
C CYS A 102 43.46 -20.42 -1.84
N GLN A 103 42.61 -19.41 -1.67
CA GLN A 103 42.99 -18.00 -1.52
C GLN A 103 44.01 -17.52 -2.58
N GLY A 104 43.92 -18.00 -3.82
CA GLY A 104 44.86 -17.61 -4.87
C GLY A 104 46.05 -18.55 -5.09
N ASP A 105 46.39 -19.42 -4.13
CA ASP A 105 47.63 -20.21 -4.17
C ASP A 105 47.64 -21.32 -5.23
N GLY A 106 46.45 -21.75 -5.68
CA GLY A 106 46.28 -22.90 -6.57
C GLY A 106 46.55 -24.25 -5.90
N GLN A 107 47.04 -24.25 -4.67
CA GLN A 107 47.38 -25.44 -3.91
C GLN A 107 46.75 -25.38 -2.50
N LYS A 108 46.56 -26.53 -1.87
CA LYS A 108 46.16 -26.65 -0.47
C LYS A 108 46.98 -27.75 0.18
N ARG A 109 47.44 -27.50 1.40
CA ARG A 109 48.13 -28.52 2.18
C ARG A 109 47.17 -29.67 2.52
N SER A 110 47.58 -30.86 2.14
CA SER A 110 46.92 -32.11 2.49
C SER A 110 47.18 -32.45 3.95
N LEU A 111 46.39 -33.38 4.51
CA LEU A 111 46.59 -33.90 5.87
C LEU A 111 47.93 -34.63 6.02
N SER A 112 48.51 -35.10 4.92
CA SER A 112 49.84 -35.71 4.85
C SER A 112 51.00 -34.70 4.76
N GLY A 113 50.71 -33.39 4.67
CA GLY A 113 51.72 -32.33 4.56
C GLY A 113 52.13 -31.97 3.13
N ASP A 114 51.69 -32.73 2.12
CA ASP A 114 51.94 -32.43 0.70
C ASP A 114 51.05 -31.29 0.17
N ASN A 115 51.52 -30.58 -0.86
CA ASN A 115 50.77 -29.49 -1.48
C ASN A 115 49.94 -30.03 -2.67
N ASP A 116 48.68 -30.35 -2.38
CA ASP A 116 47.76 -30.86 -3.40
C ASP A 116 47.22 -29.73 -4.27
N ARG A 117 47.03 -30.02 -5.56
CA ARG A 117 46.33 -29.10 -6.46
C ARG A 117 44.94 -28.83 -5.92
N CYS A 118 44.60 -27.55 -5.80
CA CYS A 118 43.27 -27.15 -5.37
C CYS A 118 42.23 -27.74 -6.34
N PHE A 119 41.38 -28.64 -5.84
CA PHE A 119 40.38 -29.32 -6.67
C PHE A 119 39.36 -28.34 -7.27
N GLN A 120 39.12 -27.21 -6.62
CA GLN A 120 38.06 -26.28 -7.03
C GLN A 120 38.49 -25.29 -8.11
N CYS A 121 39.80 -25.04 -8.28
CA CYS A 121 40.33 -24.25 -9.39
C CYS A 121 41.32 -25.05 -10.26
N HIS A 122 41.43 -26.35 -10.02
CA HIS A 122 42.34 -27.28 -10.71
C HIS A 122 43.79 -26.78 -10.81
N GLY A 123 44.31 -26.18 -9.73
CA GLY A 123 45.67 -25.65 -9.70
C GLY A 123 45.83 -24.20 -10.16
N MET A 124 44.79 -23.56 -10.71
CA MET A 124 44.93 -22.22 -11.32
C MET A 124 44.96 -21.05 -10.32
N GLY A 125 44.62 -21.27 -9.05
CA GLY A 125 44.51 -20.20 -8.05
C GLY A 125 43.31 -19.25 -8.22
N ARG A 126 42.66 -19.26 -9.39
CA ARG A 126 41.53 -18.41 -9.76
C ARG A 126 40.43 -19.22 -10.44
N LYS A 127 39.19 -18.73 -10.34
CA LYS A 127 38.03 -19.29 -11.02
C LYS A 127 37.50 -18.31 -12.06
N ARG A 128 36.96 -18.83 -13.15
CA ARG A 128 36.26 -18.02 -14.14
C ARG A 128 35.11 -17.29 -13.46
N CYS A 129 35.01 -15.98 -13.68
CA CYS A 129 33.92 -15.19 -13.12
C CYS A 129 32.59 -15.68 -13.70
N TRP A 130 31.69 -16.12 -12.84
CA TRP A 130 30.40 -16.68 -13.24
C TRP A 130 29.50 -15.65 -13.94
N LYS A 131 29.69 -14.36 -13.63
CA LYS A 131 28.82 -13.28 -14.09
C LYS A 131 29.14 -12.77 -15.50
N CYS A 132 30.41 -12.85 -15.91
CA CYS A 132 30.84 -12.52 -17.27
C CYS A 132 31.37 -13.73 -18.05
N ASN A 133 31.32 -14.92 -17.44
CA ASN A 133 31.84 -16.17 -18.00
C ASN A 133 33.28 -16.07 -18.56
N GLY A 134 34.14 -15.28 -17.92
CA GLY A 134 35.53 -15.09 -18.35
C GLY A 134 35.81 -13.86 -19.22
N ASP A 135 34.78 -13.21 -19.77
CA ASP A 135 34.95 -12.11 -20.74
C ASP A 135 35.52 -10.82 -20.11
N GLY A 136 35.47 -10.70 -18.78
CA GLY A 136 35.80 -9.46 -18.08
C GLY A 136 34.78 -8.33 -18.28
N VAL A 137 33.83 -8.48 -19.21
CA VAL A 137 32.74 -7.54 -19.49
C VAL A 137 31.38 -8.22 -19.36
N ALA A 138 30.37 -7.47 -18.92
CA ALA A 138 29.00 -7.93 -18.79
C ALA A 138 28.06 -7.03 -19.62
N PRO A 139 26.91 -7.56 -20.10
CA PRO A 139 25.91 -6.74 -20.76
C PRO A 139 25.45 -5.61 -19.83
N CYS A 140 25.29 -4.42 -20.39
CA CYS A 140 24.82 -3.26 -19.65
C CYS A 140 23.36 -3.48 -19.24
N ARG A 141 23.08 -3.46 -17.93
CA ARG A 141 21.74 -3.70 -17.39
C ARG A 141 20.71 -2.66 -17.81
N ALA A 142 21.12 -1.40 -17.98
CA ALA A 142 20.22 -0.30 -18.33
C ALA A 142 19.67 -0.39 -19.76
N CYS A 143 20.41 -0.99 -20.69
CA CYS A 143 19.98 -1.20 -22.08
C CYS A 143 19.92 -2.68 -22.48
N SER A 144 20.04 -3.60 -21.52
CA SER A 144 20.09 -5.05 -21.77
C SER A 144 21.01 -5.48 -22.91
N GLY A 145 22.16 -4.81 -23.10
CA GLY A 145 23.11 -5.13 -24.15
C GLY A 145 22.95 -4.38 -25.48
N THR A 146 21.85 -3.67 -25.70
CA THR A 146 21.54 -3.08 -27.02
C THR A 146 22.28 -1.76 -27.29
N GLY A 147 22.83 -1.13 -26.24
CA GLY A 147 23.46 0.19 -26.34
C GLY A 147 22.47 1.35 -26.46
N GLN A 148 21.18 1.06 -26.63
CA GLN A 148 20.11 2.04 -26.80
C GLN A 148 19.04 1.89 -25.72
N ILE A 149 18.43 3.00 -25.34
CA ILE A 149 17.31 3.06 -24.40
C ILE A 149 16.17 3.85 -25.03
N LYS A 150 14.95 3.45 -24.74
CA LYS A 150 13.76 4.24 -25.02
C LYS A 150 13.48 5.10 -23.80
N CYS A 151 13.50 6.41 -23.96
CA CYS A 151 13.16 7.37 -22.92
C CYS A 151 11.76 7.95 -23.20
N TYR A 152 10.93 8.07 -22.18
CA TYR A 152 9.56 8.57 -22.30
C TYR A 152 9.11 9.22 -20.99
N ILE A 153 7.99 9.94 -21.02
CA ILE A 153 7.34 10.43 -19.81
C ILE A 153 6.35 9.36 -19.34
N LYS A 154 6.51 8.92 -18.09
CA LYS A 154 5.60 7.99 -17.42
C LYS A 154 4.61 8.77 -16.58
N LEU A 155 3.31 8.56 -16.84
CA LEU A 155 2.21 9.05 -16.02
C LEU A 155 1.85 7.99 -14.99
N THR A 156 1.90 8.35 -13.71
CA THR A 156 1.40 7.53 -12.61
C THR A 156 0.10 8.14 -12.09
N VAL A 157 -0.96 7.34 -12.06
CA VAL A 157 -2.27 7.71 -11.54
C VAL A 157 -2.53 6.90 -10.28
N VAL A 158 -2.91 7.60 -9.21
CA VAL A 158 -3.24 6.99 -7.91
C VAL A 158 -4.65 7.37 -7.55
N TRP A 159 -5.50 6.37 -7.36
CA TRP A 159 -6.84 6.52 -6.81
C TRP A 159 -6.83 6.15 -5.33
N SER A 160 -7.37 7.02 -4.49
CA SER A 160 -7.40 6.83 -3.03
C SER A 160 -8.81 6.99 -2.50
N ASN A 161 -9.23 6.09 -1.61
CA ASN A 161 -10.44 6.27 -0.82
C ASN A 161 -10.08 6.92 0.51
N ARG A 162 -10.48 8.18 0.69
CA ARG A 162 -10.26 8.97 1.91
C ARG A 162 -11.45 8.77 2.82
N VAL A 163 -11.25 8.12 3.96
CA VAL A 163 -12.33 7.79 4.90
C VAL A 163 -12.10 8.55 6.19
N ASP A 164 -13.09 9.33 6.60
CA ASP A 164 -13.21 9.86 7.95
C ASP A 164 -14.58 9.42 8.51
N ASP A 165 -14.66 9.30 9.83
CA ASP A 165 -15.86 8.82 10.49
C ASP A 165 -16.11 9.55 11.82
N HIS A 166 -17.34 9.40 12.32
CA HIS A 166 -17.75 9.88 13.62
C HIS A 166 -18.71 8.88 14.26
N VAL A 167 -18.46 8.58 15.54
CA VAL A 167 -19.33 7.71 16.35
C VAL A 167 -20.09 8.59 17.33
N VAL A 168 -21.39 8.36 17.40
CA VAL A 168 -22.29 8.91 18.41
C VAL A 168 -22.70 7.74 19.28
N GLU A 169 -22.20 7.70 20.50
CA GLU A 169 -22.49 6.65 21.48
C GLU A 169 -22.83 7.30 22.82
N HIS A 170 -23.83 6.76 23.52
CA HIS A 170 -24.33 7.29 24.79
C HIS A 170 -24.12 6.33 25.98
N SER A 171 -23.57 5.15 25.72
CA SER A 171 -23.18 4.17 26.73
C SER A 171 -21.68 4.25 27.06
N PHE A 172 -21.17 3.26 27.79
CA PHE A 172 -19.76 3.14 28.18
C PHE A 172 -18.91 2.38 27.15
N VAL A 173 -19.47 2.01 26.00
CA VAL A 173 -18.73 1.29 24.95
C VAL A 173 -17.77 2.25 24.25
N PRO A 174 -16.47 1.93 24.14
CA PRO A 174 -15.53 2.78 23.41
C PRO A 174 -15.86 2.89 21.92
N ASP A 175 -15.73 4.08 21.35
CA ASP A 175 -16.01 4.36 19.93
C ASP A 175 -15.32 3.36 18.98
N ASP A 176 -14.05 3.04 19.25
CA ASP A 176 -13.28 2.10 18.42
C ASP A 176 -13.95 0.72 18.37
N GLN A 177 -14.61 0.26 19.43
CA GLN A 177 -15.36 -1.00 19.42
C GLN A 177 -16.63 -0.89 18.56
N ILE A 178 -17.32 0.25 18.61
CA ILE A 178 -18.51 0.53 17.78
C ILE A 178 -18.16 0.56 16.29
N LYS A 179 -16.99 1.08 15.91
CA LYS A 179 -16.56 1.15 14.50
C LYS A 179 -16.48 -0.21 13.83
N PHE A 180 -16.02 -1.23 14.57
CA PHE A 180 -15.72 -2.58 14.08
C PHE A 180 -16.83 -3.62 14.32
N VAL A 181 -18.06 -3.20 14.65
CA VAL A 181 -19.24 -4.06 14.66
C VAL A 181 -20.17 -3.71 13.50
N SER A 182 -21.03 -4.66 13.13
CA SER A 182 -22.09 -4.41 12.16
C SER A 182 -23.34 -3.84 12.84
N GLY A 183 -24.08 -3.09 12.04
CA GLY A 183 -25.34 -2.44 12.40
C GLY A 183 -26.20 -2.29 11.15
N GLN A 184 -27.39 -1.74 11.30
CA GLN A 184 -28.28 -1.51 10.16
C GLN A 184 -27.88 -0.22 9.43
N LEU A 185 -27.76 -0.27 8.10
CA LEU A 185 -27.58 0.92 7.28
C LEU A 185 -28.90 1.69 7.22
N VAL A 186 -28.95 2.89 7.79
CA VAL A 186 -30.16 3.72 7.87
C VAL A 186 -30.12 4.93 6.95
N PHE A 187 -28.93 5.30 6.47
CA PHE A 187 -28.74 6.35 5.49
C PHE A 187 -27.57 6.02 4.58
N GLU A 188 -27.73 6.23 3.28
CA GLU A 188 -26.66 6.17 2.29
C GLU A 188 -26.94 7.19 1.19
N GLU A 189 -25.92 7.98 0.85
CA GLU A 189 -25.95 8.86 -0.30
C GLU A 189 -24.61 8.81 -1.01
N GLN A 190 -24.63 8.82 -2.35
CA GLN A 190 -23.44 8.82 -3.19
C GLN A 190 -23.61 9.83 -4.33
N ASN A 191 -22.62 10.71 -4.49
CA ASN A 191 -22.62 11.72 -5.55
C ASN A 191 -21.18 12.20 -5.86
N SER A 192 -20.97 12.89 -6.98
CA SER A 192 -19.69 13.54 -7.32
C SER A 192 -19.20 14.49 -6.23
N ARG A 193 -20.15 15.22 -5.62
CA ARG A 193 -20.01 16.03 -4.42
C ARG A 193 -21.27 15.85 -3.58
N ILE A 194 -21.11 15.64 -2.29
CA ILE A 194 -22.24 15.50 -1.36
C ILE A 194 -22.44 16.77 -0.53
N TRP A 195 -23.65 16.94 -0.02
CA TRP A 195 -24.00 17.99 0.92
C TRP A 195 -24.08 17.43 2.35
N PRO A 196 -23.84 18.26 3.38
CA PRO A 196 -24.05 17.83 4.75
C PRO A 196 -25.48 17.36 5.00
N ILE A 197 -25.62 16.31 5.82
CA ILE A 197 -26.93 15.84 6.29
C ILE A 197 -27.51 16.91 7.22
N ASN A 198 -28.77 17.30 6.98
CA ASN A 198 -29.45 18.36 7.73
C ASN A 198 -30.80 17.92 8.34
N HIS A 199 -31.18 16.65 8.15
CA HIS A 199 -32.49 16.12 8.51
C HIS A 199 -32.40 14.77 9.23
N PHE A 200 -31.19 14.35 9.66
CA PHE A 200 -31.07 13.15 10.48
C PHE A 200 -31.67 13.43 11.87
N PRO A 201 -32.41 12.48 12.47
CA PRO A 201 -33.05 12.67 13.77
C PRO A 201 -32.06 13.06 14.88
N ASP A 202 -30.86 12.48 14.86
CA ASP A 202 -29.79 12.85 15.76
C ASP A 202 -28.99 14.05 15.21
N THR A 203 -29.05 15.18 15.90
CA THR A 203 -28.37 16.41 15.48
C THR A 203 -26.85 16.31 15.50
N THR A 204 -26.29 15.41 16.32
CA THR A 204 -24.82 15.22 16.38
C THR A 204 -24.29 14.58 15.10
N VAL A 205 -25.07 13.71 14.46
CA VAL A 205 -24.77 13.16 13.12
C VAL A 205 -24.78 14.28 12.07
N ASN A 206 -25.77 15.18 12.12
CA ASN A 206 -25.83 16.34 11.21
C ASN A 206 -24.59 17.24 11.40
N MET A 207 -24.20 17.53 12.64
CA MET A 207 -23.01 18.33 12.95
C MET A 207 -21.72 17.65 12.46
N ALA A 208 -21.57 16.34 12.69
CA ALA A 208 -20.44 15.57 12.20
C ALA A 208 -20.37 15.57 10.67
N SER A 209 -21.52 15.47 9.99
CA SER A 209 -21.59 15.57 8.54
C SER A 209 -21.11 16.93 8.04
N VAL A 210 -21.56 18.03 8.65
CA VAL A 210 -21.08 19.38 8.31
C VAL A 210 -19.55 19.48 8.45
N GLN A 211 -19.02 19.04 9.58
CA GLN A 211 -17.58 19.12 9.86
C GLN A 211 -16.76 18.29 8.86
N LEU A 212 -17.11 17.02 8.64
CA LEU A 212 -16.36 16.15 7.76
C LEU A 212 -16.47 16.56 6.28
N VAL A 213 -17.65 17.01 5.83
CA VAL A 213 -17.81 17.52 4.45
C VAL A 213 -16.96 18.77 4.22
N GLN A 214 -16.94 19.71 5.17
CA GLN A 214 -16.09 20.92 5.08
C GLN A 214 -14.59 20.58 5.12
N LYS A 215 -14.18 19.64 5.98
CA LYS A 215 -12.81 19.13 6.03
C LYS A 215 -12.41 18.55 4.67
N HIS A 216 -13.22 17.64 4.11
CA HIS A 216 -12.92 16.99 2.83
C HIS A 216 -12.94 17.95 1.64
N ALA A 217 -13.74 19.03 1.70
CA ALA A 217 -13.78 20.03 0.64
C ALA A 217 -12.43 20.75 0.43
N SER A 218 -11.59 20.84 1.47
CA SER A 218 -10.32 21.57 1.43
C SER A 218 -9.06 20.71 1.64
N ALA A 219 -9.20 19.47 2.10
CA ALA A 219 -8.08 18.61 2.47
C ALA A 219 -7.22 18.15 1.27
N PHE A 220 -7.80 17.99 0.08
CA PHE A 220 -7.16 17.30 -1.06
C PHE A 220 -6.79 18.22 -2.22
N LYS A 221 -6.10 19.34 -1.94
CA LYS A 221 -5.80 20.42 -2.93
C LYS A 221 -5.07 19.96 -4.20
N SER A 222 -4.30 18.87 -4.13
CA SER A 222 -3.53 18.33 -5.27
C SER A 222 -4.20 17.13 -5.95
N GLU A 223 -5.44 16.83 -5.58
CA GLU A 223 -6.18 15.65 -6.04
C GLU A 223 -7.52 16.07 -6.59
N LYS A 224 -8.00 15.35 -7.61
CA LYS A 224 -9.34 15.54 -8.15
C LYS A 224 -10.30 14.63 -7.40
N ILE A 225 -11.33 15.19 -6.78
CA ILE A 225 -12.42 14.39 -6.21
C ILE A 225 -13.25 13.83 -7.37
N LEU A 226 -13.39 12.51 -7.42
CA LEU A 226 -14.19 11.81 -8.41
C LEU A 226 -15.59 11.52 -7.89
N MET A 227 -15.69 11.08 -6.64
CA MET A 227 -16.95 10.72 -6.01
C MET A 227 -16.85 10.78 -4.49
N GLN A 228 -17.98 11.01 -3.83
CA GLN A 228 -18.12 10.95 -2.39
C GLN A 228 -19.30 10.05 -2.03
N ARG A 229 -19.21 9.40 -0.87
CA ARG A 229 -20.28 8.59 -0.30
C ARG A 229 -20.34 8.84 1.19
N GLN A 230 -21.54 9.08 1.70
CA GLN A 230 -21.79 9.17 3.12
C GLN A 230 -22.79 8.10 3.55
N ARG A 231 -22.58 7.56 4.75
CA ARG A 231 -23.41 6.51 5.33
C ARG A 231 -23.63 6.76 6.80
N VAL A 232 -24.80 6.36 7.31
CA VAL A 232 -25.06 6.25 8.74
C VAL A 232 -25.50 4.82 9.02
N ARG A 233 -24.77 4.16 9.91
CA ARG A 233 -25.16 2.86 10.47
C ARG A 233 -25.69 3.07 11.88
N VAL A 234 -26.80 2.42 12.22
CA VAL A 234 -27.30 2.31 13.59
C VAL A 234 -26.83 0.99 14.20
N ILE A 235 -26.21 1.06 15.37
CA ILE A 235 -25.69 -0.08 16.11
C ILE A 235 -26.55 -0.24 17.37
N PRO A 236 -27.27 -1.36 17.54
CA PRO A 236 -28.01 -1.59 18.77
C PRO A 236 -27.05 -1.81 19.93
N VAL A 237 -27.31 -1.16 21.07
CA VAL A 237 -26.54 -1.31 22.30
C VAL A 237 -27.52 -1.60 23.44
N SER A 238 -27.19 -2.61 24.24
CA SER A 238 -27.94 -2.97 25.44
C SER A 238 -27.02 -2.95 26.64
N THR A 239 -27.18 -1.97 27.51
CA THR A 239 -26.43 -1.88 28.78
C THR A 239 -27.20 -2.64 29.85
N VAL A 240 -26.57 -3.68 30.38
CA VAL A 240 -27.12 -4.58 31.39
C VAL A 240 -26.51 -4.24 32.74
N TYR A 241 -27.38 -3.93 33.70
CA TYR A 241 -27.04 -3.73 35.10
C TYR A 241 -27.29 -5.02 35.86
N TYR A 242 -26.33 -5.43 36.69
CA TYR A 242 -26.43 -6.68 37.41
C TYR A 242 -25.88 -6.58 38.82
N GLU A 243 -26.32 -7.52 39.65
CA GLU A 243 -25.79 -7.77 40.98
C GLU A 243 -25.27 -9.21 41.08
N TRP A 244 -24.07 -9.38 41.62
CA TRP A 244 -23.44 -10.68 41.84
C TRP A 244 -22.49 -10.66 43.03
N ARG A 245 -22.74 -11.55 44.02
CA ARG A 245 -21.91 -11.67 45.25
C ARG A 245 -21.62 -10.32 45.91
N SER A 246 -22.65 -9.49 46.06
CA SER A 246 -22.59 -8.13 46.63
C SER A 246 -21.84 -7.09 45.78
N HIS A 247 -21.45 -7.42 44.55
CA HIS A 247 -20.96 -6.46 43.56
C HIS A 247 -22.09 -6.06 42.61
N VAL A 248 -22.28 -4.76 42.46
CA VAL A 248 -23.09 -4.18 41.39
C VAL A 248 -22.16 -3.80 40.25
N GLY A 249 -22.51 -4.17 39.03
CA GLY A 249 -21.71 -3.89 37.85
C GLY A 249 -22.57 -3.66 36.62
N THR A 250 -21.91 -3.26 35.54
CA THR A 250 -22.54 -3.10 34.24
C THR A 250 -21.70 -3.75 33.16
N PHE A 251 -22.37 -4.25 32.13
CA PHE A 251 -21.72 -4.61 30.88
C PHE A 251 -22.65 -4.23 29.72
N SER A 252 -22.08 -3.96 28.56
CA SER A 252 -22.85 -3.62 27.37
C SER A 252 -22.73 -4.72 26.32
N VAL A 253 -23.84 -5.05 25.67
CA VAL A 253 -23.89 -5.94 24.51
C VAL A 253 -24.25 -5.11 23.29
N PHE A 254 -23.46 -5.19 22.22
CA PHE A 254 -23.59 -4.29 21.08
C PHE A 254 -23.29 -4.95 19.73
N GLY A 255 -23.82 -4.33 18.67
CA GLY A 255 -23.70 -4.84 17.31
C GLY A 255 -24.57 -6.06 17.03
N HIS A 256 -24.75 -6.39 15.75
CA HIS A 256 -25.47 -7.62 15.38
C HIS A 256 -24.69 -8.89 15.73
N GLU A 257 -23.38 -8.78 15.94
CA GLU A 257 -22.52 -9.85 16.45
C GLU A 257 -22.74 -10.13 17.94
N ARG A 258 -23.42 -9.22 18.67
CA ARG A 258 -23.63 -9.28 20.12
C ARG A 258 -22.31 -9.36 20.90
N LYS A 259 -21.34 -8.50 20.56
CA LYS A 259 -20.10 -8.37 21.33
C LYS A 259 -20.41 -7.83 22.72
N ALA A 260 -19.63 -8.24 23.72
CA ALA A 260 -19.81 -7.82 25.10
C ALA A 260 -18.62 -6.97 25.55
N TYR A 261 -18.90 -5.84 26.21
CA TYR A 261 -17.91 -5.00 26.85
C TYR A 261 -18.21 -4.92 28.35
N ALA A 262 -17.33 -5.50 29.17
CA ALA A 262 -17.48 -5.63 30.61
C ALA A 262 -16.19 -5.20 31.34
N PRO A 263 -15.89 -3.89 31.40
CA PRO A 263 -14.63 -3.40 31.98
C PRO A 263 -14.51 -3.70 33.48
N ASP A 264 -15.63 -3.67 34.19
CA ASP A 264 -15.70 -3.88 35.64
C ASP A 264 -16.05 -5.33 36.02
N TYR A 265 -15.74 -6.30 35.17
CA TYR A 265 -16.07 -7.70 35.43
C TYR A 265 -15.33 -8.19 36.71
N PRO A 266 -16.05 -8.65 37.75
CA PRO A 266 -15.49 -8.82 39.09
C PRO A 266 -14.55 -10.03 39.23
N GLN A 267 -14.47 -10.90 38.23
CA GLN A 267 -13.50 -11.99 38.20
C GLN A 267 -12.39 -11.70 37.19
N THR A 268 -11.21 -11.33 37.68
CA THR A 268 -9.98 -11.47 36.91
C THR A 268 -9.68 -12.96 36.78
N CYS A 269 -9.80 -13.53 35.58
CA CYS A 269 -9.36 -14.90 35.34
C CYS A 269 -7.87 -15.03 35.69
N CYS A 270 -7.55 -15.71 36.79
CA CYS A 270 -6.24 -16.31 36.97
C CYS A 270 -5.97 -17.17 35.73
N CYS A 271 -4.91 -16.85 34.98
CA CYS A 271 -4.50 -17.45 33.69
C CYS A 271 -4.98 -16.74 32.39
N GLY A 272 -4.93 -15.40 32.33
CA GLY A 272 -4.69 -14.67 31.07
C GLY A 272 -5.76 -14.77 29.98
N CYS A 273 -6.98 -15.20 30.32
CA CYS A 273 -8.10 -15.22 29.37
C CYS A 273 -8.87 -13.91 29.48
N SER A 274 -8.72 -13.06 28.46
CA SER A 274 -9.59 -11.90 28.23
C SER A 274 -10.90 -12.42 27.63
N ILE A 275 -12.04 -12.08 28.23
CA ILE A 275 -13.34 -12.20 27.54
C ILE A 275 -13.33 -11.11 26.47
N LEU A 276 -13.18 -11.51 25.20
CA LEU A 276 -13.28 -10.66 24.00
C LEU A 276 -14.72 -10.60 23.48
#